data_AF-A0A967FJZ7-F1
#
_entry.id   AF-A0A967FJZ7-F1
#
_cell.length_a   1.000
_cell.length_b   1.000
_cell.length_c   1.000
_cell.angle_alpha   90.00
_cell.angle_beta   90.00
_cell.angle_gamma   90.00
#
_symmetry.space_group_name_H-M   'P 1'
#
loop_
_entity.id
_entity.type
_entity.pdbx_description
1 polymer ?
#
loop_
_entity_poly.entity_id
_entity_poly.type
_entity_poly.pdbx_seq_one_letter_code
_entity_poly.pdbx_strand_id
1 'polypeptide(L)'
;GPVVTIQAYGYLILARDLTAFTAEYGSMPPGVQVLEGYSGRLSNAGERLQIAMPGDIDNQGNRHYIRIDRVTYSDGLHPEDVPGGVDLWPREADGLGKSLSRKVSADYGNDVANWEAATPSPGAANP
;
A
#
# COMPACT_ATOMS: atom_id res chain seq x y z
N GLY A 1 4.90 -7.60 -18.01
CA GLY A 1 4.62 -8.44 -16.84
C GLY A 1 3.45 -9.35 -17.13
N PRO A 2 3.17 -10.35 -16.28
CA PRO A 2 1.98 -11.18 -16.42
C PRO A 2 0.70 -10.32 -16.33
N VAL A 3 -0.36 -10.75 -17.01
CA VAL A 3 -1.69 -10.14 -16.86
C VAL A 3 -2.28 -10.63 -15.54
N VAL A 4 -2.70 -9.68 -14.70
CA VAL A 4 -3.26 -9.91 -13.37
C VAL A 4 -4.73 -9.48 -13.43
N THR A 5 -5.62 -10.30 -12.89
CA THR A 5 -7.06 -9.97 -12.82
C THR A 5 -7.49 -10.03 -11.38
N ILE A 6 -7.81 -8.86 -10.84
CA ILE A 6 -8.38 -8.71 -9.50
C ILE A 6 -9.90 -8.74 -9.66
N GLN A 7 -10.56 -9.68 -8.99
CA GLN A 7 -12.02 -9.73 -8.98
C GLN A 7 -12.60 -8.50 -8.27
N ALA A 8 -13.89 -8.20 -8.50
CA ALA A 8 -14.56 -7.15 -7.72
C ALA A 8 -14.43 -7.45 -6.22
N TYR A 9 -14.02 -6.45 -5.44
CA TYR A 9 -13.71 -6.58 -4.01
C TYR A 9 -12.57 -7.58 -3.68
N GLY A 10 -11.82 -8.01 -4.69
CA GLY A 10 -10.66 -8.87 -4.51
C GLY A 10 -9.41 -8.11 -4.06
N TYR A 11 -8.40 -8.86 -3.63
CA TYR A 11 -7.13 -8.34 -3.14
C TYR A 11 -5.97 -8.80 -4.01
N LEU A 12 -4.97 -7.94 -4.13
CA LEU A 12 -3.67 -8.22 -4.72
C LEU A 12 -2.61 -7.86 -3.68
N ILE A 13 -1.65 -8.74 -3.47
CA ILE A 13 -0.53 -8.49 -2.56
C ILE A 13 0.72 -8.24 -3.40
N LEU A 14 1.50 -7.24 -3.02
CA LEU A 14 2.83 -7.01 -3.54
C LEU A 14 3.83 -7.30 -2.42
N ALA A 15 4.63 -8.36 -2.57
CA ALA A 15 5.61 -8.78 -1.57
C ALA A 15 7.00 -8.83 -2.19
N ARG A 16 8.03 -8.29 -1.53
CA ARG A 16 9.40 -8.37 -2.07
C ARG A 16 9.90 -9.81 -2.09
N ASP A 17 9.64 -10.53 -1.00
CA ASP A 17 10.05 -11.92 -0.77
C ASP A 17 8.81 -12.69 -0.29
N LEU A 18 8.25 -13.52 -1.16
CA LEU A 18 7.06 -14.30 -0.85
C LEU A 18 7.31 -15.36 0.23
N THR A 19 8.53 -15.90 0.30
CA THR A 19 8.88 -16.93 1.30
C THR A 19 8.88 -16.33 2.69
N ALA A 20 9.58 -15.20 2.88
CA ALA A 20 9.59 -14.49 4.15
C ALA A 20 8.18 -13.99 4.53
N PHE A 21 7.43 -13.46 3.56
CA PHE A 21 6.07 -12.98 3.79
C PHE A 21 5.11 -14.10 4.23
N THR A 22 5.19 -15.27 3.59
CA THR A 22 4.36 -16.45 3.95
C THR A 22 4.77 -17.04 5.29
N ALA A 23 6.07 -16.99 5.64
CA ALA A 23 6.55 -17.43 6.94
C ALA A 23 5.99 -16.56 8.08
N GLU A 24 5.85 -15.26 7.86
CA GLU A 24 5.32 -14.31 8.84
C GLU A 24 3.79 -14.34 8.92
N TYR A 25 3.10 -14.30 7.78
CA TYR A 25 1.64 -14.08 7.72
C TYR A 25 0.83 -15.31 7.34
N GLY A 26 1.48 -16.45 7.08
CA GLY A 26 0.83 -17.68 6.64
C GLY A 26 0.47 -17.68 5.15
N SER A 27 -0.25 -18.71 4.72
CA SER A 27 -0.70 -18.86 3.33
C SER A 27 -1.85 -17.92 3.01
N MET A 28 -1.84 -17.36 1.80
CA MET A 28 -2.87 -16.38 1.38
C MET A 28 -4.23 -17.05 1.13
N PRO A 29 -5.34 -16.32 1.37
CA PRO A 29 -6.67 -16.82 1.05
C PRO A 29 -6.80 -17.23 -0.43
N PRO A 30 -7.61 -18.27 -0.74
CA PRO A 30 -7.83 -18.70 -2.11
C PRO A 30 -8.29 -17.54 -3.01
N GLY A 31 -7.65 -17.41 -4.18
CA GLY A 31 -7.97 -16.37 -5.16
C GLY A 31 -7.25 -15.03 -4.95
N VAL A 32 -6.53 -14.84 -3.84
CA VAL A 32 -5.65 -13.68 -3.64
C VAL A 32 -4.37 -13.90 -4.44
N GLN A 33 -4.10 -12.99 -5.39
CA GLN A 33 -2.88 -13.04 -6.18
C GLN A 33 -1.75 -12.33 -5.43
N VAL A 34 -0.53 -12.88 -5.53
CA VAL A 34 0.67 -12.24 -4.99
C VAL A 34 1.65 -11.96 -6.13
N LEU A 35 2.05 -10.70 -6.26
CA LEU A 35 3.15 -10.27 -7.11
C LEU A 35 4.41 -10.19 -6.27
N GLU A 36 5.47 -10.84 -6.75
CA GLU A 36 6.74 -10.91 -6.03
C GLU A 36 7.91 -10.32 -6.82
N GLY A 37 9.05 -10.10 -6.13
CA GLY A 37 10.33 -9.85 -6.78
C GLY A 37 10.50 -8.45 -7.35
N TYR A 38 9.75 -7.45 -6.85
CA TYR A 38 10.06 -6.05 -7.17
C TYR A 38 11.41 -5.66 -6.53
N SER A 39 12.16 -4.81 -7.21
CA SER A 39 13.45 -4.33 -6.70
C SER A 39 13.26 -3.23 -5.64
N GLY A 40 14.20 -3.16 -4.71
CA GLY A 40 14.16 -2.19 -3.61
C GLY A 40 13.37 -2.68 -2.40
N ARG A 41 12.87 -1.74 -1.60
CA ARG A 41 12.03 -1.99 -0.42
C ARG A 41 11.13 -0.78 -0.21
N LEU A 42 10.03 -1.00 0.51
CA LEU A 42 9.30 0.13 1.05
C LEU A 42 10.13 0.82 2.15
N SER A 43 10.07 2.15 2.22
CA SER A 43 10.75 2.96 3.22
C SER A 43 10.07 2.79 4.58
N ASN A 44 10.84 2.52 5.64
CA ASN A 44 10.25 2.47 6.98
C ASN A 44 9.83 3.86 7.47
N ALA A 45 10.61 4.89 7.15
CA ALA A 45 10.38 6.28 7.57
C ALA A 45 9.19 6.96 6.87
N GLY A 46 8.78 6.44 5.71
CA GLY A 46 7.80 7.09 4.85
C GLY A 46 8.23 7.18 3.39
N GLU A 47 7.26 7.11 2.49
CA GLU A 47 7.40 7.39 1.06
C GLU A 47 6.05 7.65 0.41
N ARG A 48 6.07 7.96 -0.89
CA ARG A 48 4.88 8.16 -1.71
C ARG A 48 4.59 6.94 -2.57
N LEU A 49 3.48 6.26 -2.29
CA LEU A 49 2.94 5.16 -3.07
C LEU A 49 1.79 5.63 -3.96
N GLN A 50 1.71 5.09 -5.17
CA GLN A 50 0.69 5.45 -6.13
C GLN A 50 0.22 4.23 -6.92
N ILE A 51 -1.10 4.10 -7.06
CA ILE A 51 -1.73 3.18 -8.00
C ILE A 51 -2.25 3.99 -9.18
N ALA A 52 -1.96 3.52 -10.39
CA ALA A 52 -2.40 4.18 -11.61
C ALA A 52 -2.90 3.15 -12.62
N MET A 53 -3.88 3.56 -13.43
CA MET A 53 -4.36 2.78 -14.56
C MET A 53 -3.75 3.30 -15.86
N PRO A 54 -3.55 2.44 -16.88
CA PRO A 54 -3.18 2.90 -18.21
C PRO A 54 -4.23 3.88 -18.76
N GLY A 55 -3.80 5.07 -19.15
CA GLY A 55 -4.57 6.06 -19.89
C GLY A 55 -4.25 5.99 -21.39
N ASP A 56 -4.33 7.11 -22.10
CA ASP A 56 -4.09 7.17 -23.56
C ASP A 56 -2.62 6.98 -23.97
N ILE A 57 -2.41 6.63 -25.24
CA ILE A 57 -1.09 6.68 -25.88
C ILE A 57 -1.05 7.99 -26.66
N ASP A 58 0.00 8.77 -26.47
CA ASP A 58 0.18 9.98 -27.28
C ASP A 58 0.66 9.67 -28.71
N ASN A 59 0.77 10.71 -29.54
CA ASN A 59 1.21 10.58 -30.93
C ASN A 59 2.67 10.09 -31.07
N GLN A 60 3.42 10.00 -29.98
CA GLN A 60 4.80 9.50 -29.94
C GLN A 60 4.85 8.05 -29.47
N GLY A 61 3.70 7.42 -29.18
CA GLY A 61 3.63 6.03 -28.72
C GLY A 61 3.79 5.88 -27.21
N ASN A 62 3.89 6.96 -26.44
CA ASN A 62 4.09 6.86 -24.99
C ASN A 62 2.76 6.62 -24.27
N ARG A 63 2.72 5.60 -23.41
CA ARG A 63 1.58 5.33 -22.54
C ARG A 63 1.55 6.32 -21.38
N HIS A 64 0.47 7.07 -21.26
CA HIS A 64 0.16 7.86 -20.08
C HIS A 64 -0.54 7.01 -19.02
N TYR A 65 -0.40 7.40 -17.76
CA TYR A 65 -1.04 6.72 -16.64
C TYR A 65 -1.88 7.70 -15.84
N ILE A 66 -3.12 7.29 -15.54
CA ILE A 66 -4.08 8.06 -14.76
C ILE A 66 -3.99 7.57 -13.32
N ARG A 67 -3.67 8.47 -12.39
CA ARG A 67 -3.63 8.15 -10.96
C ARG A 67 -5.01 7.76 -10.48
N ILE A 68 -5.12 6.57 -9.90
CA ILE A 68 -6.32 6.07 -9.24
C ILE A 68 -6.29 6.45 -7.76
N ASP A 69 -5.17 6.20 -7.10
CA ASP A 69 -5.01 6.50 -5.69
C ASP A 69 -3.55 6.79 -5.35
N ARG A 70 -3.33 7.46 -4.21
CA ARG A 70 -2.00 7.79 -3.70
C ARG A 70 -2.04 8.03 -2.21
N VAL A 71 -0.99 7.55 -1.55
CA VAL A 71 -0.66 7.84 -0.16
C VAL A 71 0.80 8.26 -0.05
N THR A 72 1.07 9.33 0.67
CA THR A 72 2.39 9.66 1.20
C THR A 72 2.35 9.36 2.69
N TYR A 73 2.87 8.20 3.07
CA TYR A 73 2.85 7.76 4.47
C TYR A 73 4.11 8.20 5.21
N SER A 74 4.03 8.18 6.54
CA SER A 74 5.12 8.47 7.47
C SER A 74 5.13 7.43 8.60
N ASP A 75 6.21 7.39 9.37
CA ASP A 75 6.38 6.55 10.57
C ASP A 75 5.86 7.20 11.87
N GLY A 76 5.37 8.44 11.81
CA GLY A 76 4.90 9.18 12.98
C GLY A 76 6.01 9.94 13.73
N LEU A 77 7.22 10.03 13.15
CA LEU A 77 8.41 10.63 13.74
C LEU A 77 8.97 11.81 12.91
N HIS A 78 8.20 12.32 11.93
CA HIS A 78 8.63 13.41 11.05
C HIS A 78 7.76 14.69 11.18
N PRO A 79 7.73 15.34 12.36
CA PRO A 79 6.97 16.58 12.55
C PRO A 79 7.44 17.73 11.63
N GLU A 80 8.69 17.69 11.17
CA GLU A 80 9.27 18.67 10.24
C GLU A 80 8.64 18.64 8.84
N ASP A 81 8.07 17.50 8.43
CA ASP A 81 7.56 17.27 7.07
C ASP A 81 6.05 17.54 6.94
N VAL A 82 5.38 17.89 8.04
CA VAL A 82 3.93 18.05 8.10
C VAL A 82 3.49 19.44 8.59
N PRO A 83 2.47 20.05 7.95
CA PRO A 83 1.87 21.27 8.45
C PRO A 83 1.32 21.09 9.87
N GLY A 84 1.69 21.99 10.78
CA GLY A 84 1.27 21.93 12.19
C GLY A 84 2.26 21.24 13.13
N GLY A 85 3.37 20.69 12.62
CA GLY A 85 4.47 20.20 13.46
C GLY A 85 4.15 18.93 14.25
N VAL A 86 3.10 18.21 13.86
CA VAL A 86 2.67 16.96 14.51
C VAL A 86 2.43 15.93 13.41
N ASP A 87 3.28 14.90 13.39
CA ASP A 87 3.08 13.75 12.53
C ASP A 87 1.98 12.85 13.11
N LEU A 88 0.85 12.80 12.40
CA LEU A 88 -0.35 12.09 12.83
C LEU A 88 -0.37 10.62 12.37
N TRP A 89 0.67 10.15 11.67
CA TRP A 89 0.76 8.75 11.31
C TRP A 89 0.97 7.86 12.55
N PRO A 90 0.30 6.69 12.63
CA PRO A 90 0.36 5.84 13.80
C PRO A 90 1.70 5.09 13.86
N ARG A 91 2.38 5.22 15.00
CA ARG A 91 3.73 4.67 15.23
C ARG A 91 3.74 3.16 15.42
N GLU A 92 2.61 2.56 15.78
CA GLU A 92 2.53 1.12 16.03
C GLU A 92 2.76 0.30 14.75
N ALA A 93 2.59 0.90 13.58
CA ALA A 93 2.95 0.29 12.31
C ALA A 93 4.47 0.34 12.00
N ASP A 94 5.25 1.13 12.75
CA ASP A 94 6.71 1.21 12.62
C ASP A 94 7.40 0.16 13.50
N GLY A 95 7.40 -1.09 13.02
CA GLY A 95 8.20 -2.16 13.63
C GLY A 95 7.65 -2.78 14.92
N LEU A 96 6.45 -2.39 15.37
CA LEU A 96 5.77 -2.98 16.54
C LEU A 96 4.76 -4.08 16.18
N GLY A 97 4.83 -4.62 14.96
CA GLY A 97 4.04 -5.76 14.50
C GLY A 97 2.65 -5.43 13.96
N LYS A 98 2.28 -4.14 13.87
CA LYS A 98 1.07 -3.68 13.17
C LYS A 98 1.39 -3.27 11.74
N SER A 99 0.35 -3.16 10.92
CA SER A 99 0.41 -2.57 9.58
C SER A 99 -0.42 -1.29 9.51
N LEU A 100 -0.06 -0.39 8.58
CA LEU A 100 -0.95 0.70 8.18
C LEU A 100 -2.14 0.13 7.41
N SER A 101 -3.33 0.27 8.00
CA SER A 101 -4.60 -0.17 7.44
C SER A 101 -5.49 1.04 7.18
N ARG A 102 -6.08 1.09 5.99
CA ARG A 102 -7.03 2.15 5.61
C ARG A 102 -8.41 1.80 6.15
N LYS A 103 -9.04 2.73 6.86
CA LYS A 103 -10.34 2.54 7.53
C LYS A 103 -11.48 2.43 6.53
N VAL A 104 -11.57 3.39 5.61
CA VAL A 104 -12.62 3.46 4.58
C VAL A 104 -11.97 3.49 3.21
N SER A 105 -12.16 2.42 2.43
CA SER A 105 -11.50 2.23 1.13
C SER A 105 -11.90 3.26 0.07
N ALA A 106 -13.09 3.85 0.18
CA ALA A 106 -13.60 4.87 -0.74
C ALA A 106 -13.13 6.30 -0.40
N ASP A 107 -12.69 6.55 0.83
CA ASP A 107 -12.28 7.87 1.30
C ASP A 107 -10.85 8.19 0.85
N TYR A 108 -10.45 9.46 0.84
CA TYR A 108 -9.16 9.87 0.26
C TYR A 108 -7.95 9.17 0.89
N GLY A 109 -7.08 8.57 0.07
CA GLY A 109 -5.97 7.74 0.54
C GLY A 109 -4.80 8.53 1.12
N ASN A 110 -4.71 9.82 0.82
CA ASN A 110 -3.65 10.70 1.34
C ASN A 110 -4.08 11.45 2.61
N ASP A 111 -5.27 11.17 3.14
CA ASP A 111 -5.72 11.68 4.43
C ASP A 111 -5.30 10.71 5.54
N VAL A 112 -4.37 11.15 6.40
CA VAL A 112 -3.85 10.37 7.53
C VAL A 112 -4.95 9.93 8.50
N ALA A 113 -6.04 10.70 8.64
CA ALA A 113 -7.15 10.34 9.51
C ALA A 113 -7.86 9.04 9.07
N ASN A 114 -7.76 8.70 7.77
CA ASN A 114 -8.30 7.47 7.20
C ASN A 114 -7.36 6.26 7.36
N TRP A 115 -6.27 6.39 8.12
CA TRP A 115 -5.35 5.30 8.41
C TRP A 115 -5.29 5.01 9.90
N GLU A 116 -4.97 3.77 10.21
CA GLU A 116 -4.68 3.29 11.56
C GLU A 116 -3.62 2.19 11.54
N ALA A 117 -2.99 1.97 12.68
CA ALA A 117 -2.18 0.78 12.89
C ALA A 117 -3.08 -0.36 13.36
N ALA A 118 -3.18 -1.42 12.55
CA ALA A 118 -4.04 -2.56 12.84
C ALA A 118 -3.27 -3.89 12.74
N THR A 119 -3.87 -4.97 13.27
CA THR A 119 -3.30 -6.31 13.08
C THR A 119 -3.31 -6.62 11.58
N PRO A 120 -2.18 -7.05 10.98
CA PRO A 120 -2.13 -7.32 9.54
C PRO A 120 -3.15 -8.39 9.11
N SER A 121 -3.92 -8.09 8.06
CA SER A 121 -4.92 -9.00 7.46
C SER A 121 -4.67 -9.19 5.95
N PRO A 122 -3.48 -9.65 5.53
CA PRO A 122 -3.12 -9.68 4.11
C PRO A 122 -4.08 -10.54 3.29
N GLY A 123 -4.57 -9.97 2.18
CA GLY A 123 -5.51 -10.65 1.30
C GLY A 123 -6.95 -10.71 1.81
N ALA A 124 -7.27 -9.99 2.88
CA ALA A 124 -8.61 -9.90 3.45
C ALA A 124 -8.99 -8.43 3.72
N ALA A 125 -10.23 -8.21 4.20
CA ALA A 125 -10.67 -6.89 4.61
C ALA A 125 -9.79 -6.33 5.73
N ASN A 126 -9.63 -5.01 5.73
CA ASN A 126 -8.96 -4.33 6.83
C ASN A 126 -9.79 -4.52 8.12
N PRO A 127 -9.13 -4.59 9.29
CA PRO A 127 -9.79 -4.84 10.57
C PRO A 127 -10.77 -3.75 11.00
#